data_AF-A0A6V8D8V7-F1
#
_entry.id   AF-A0A6V8D8V7-F1
#
_cell.length_a   1.000
_cell.length_b   1.000
_cell.length_c   1.000
_cell.angle_alpha   90.00
_cell.angle_beta   90.00
_cell.angle_gamma   90.00
#
_symmetry.space_group_name_H-M   'P 1'
#
loop_
_entity.id
_entity.type
_entity.pdbx_description
1 polymer ?
#
loop_
_entity_poly.entity_id
_entity_poly.type
_entity_poly.pdbx_seq_one_letter_code
_entity_poly.pdbx_strand_id
1 'polypeptide(L)'
;MTQLRPIVLGLIFLMFASPFGAMVTSSNFLEEERESMNAEGWDRDIDVPTWRIGDEWIYDTKFDVAQLIAQANVSASLNTLTGDTTYTVADILFITVDGVQTLAYSLDIDGDFTSGNSGATLEGVSGRLNIGYQGEDLIRVRDLAVINSEFTLDVKFRPFNLGFLEQDIAEITFDTTYLAPKEKYDFPIHLGDQWYMPFQSGTSVSGSSDYFDPSEFDTAGPENASWQITAKGTPTDGASNIDYTGCGDSYKINEVNETGVSAGYNWYCPAVRYNSWISVSNAAGFTIDWLLKEYNPTDSYGVSASSTPGTRNVDIIVDMQFLATLPDSEQTVTATYLTSPGNAPQANKNLQLRYELDSYLASPTTDGNGITTNQLNVSTVVDSTPSSDDFTSNGVIVWDPATDIIGATTVVIDLTVVGIDLVAQADSIIVTRIRDGESSILSKVTGYAALPGDLISFSIPAQNRGVLTSPATEIEVTTPDGTSIRENIPAIP
;
A
#
# COMPACT_ATOMS: atom_id res chain seq x y z
N MET A 1 -28.46 32.94 23.12
CA MET A 1 -27.63 32.98 21.90
C MET A 1 -26.24 32.42 22.21
N THR A 2 -26.17 31.15 22.62
CA THR A 2 -24.99 30.60 23.33
C THR A 2 -24.66 29.14 22.98
N GLN A 3 -25.31 28.55 21.97
CA GLN A 3 -25.12 27.12 21.62
C GLN A 3 -24.40 26.86 20.29
N LEU A 4 -24.11 27.90 19.49
CA LEU A 4 -23.31 27.77 18.25
C LEU A 4 -21.79 27.87 18.49
N ARG A 5 -21.37 28.00 19.75
CA ARG A 5 -20.02 28.36 20.22
C ARG A 5 -19.00 27.19 20.29
N PRO A 6 -19.38 25.95 20.67
CA PRO A 6 -18.45 24.81 20.75
C PRO A 6 -18.38 23.94 19.48
N ILE A 7 -19.30 24.15 18.52
CA ILE A 7 -19.52 23.21 17.42
C ILE A 7 -18.37 23.20 16.41
N VAL A 8 -17.74 24.34 16.12
CA VAL A 8 -16.69 24.40 15.08
C VAL A 8 -15.39 23.76 15.54
N LEU A 9 -14.95 24.08 16.76
CA LEU A 9 -13.72 23.53 17.30
C LEU A 9 -13.92 22.07 17.73
N GLY A 10 -15.11 21.72 18.26
CA GLY A 10 -15.49 20.32 18.46
C GLY A 10 -15.61 19.54 17.15
N LEU A 11 -16.10 20.15 16.06
CA LEU A 11 -16.10 19.53 14.73
C LEU A 11 -14.70 19.44 14.13
N ILE A 12 -13.85 20.45 14.33
CA ILE A 12 -12.45 20.43 13.90
C ILE A 12 -11.68 19.32 14.63
N PHE A 13 -12.05 19.05 15.88
CA PHE A 13 -11.48 17.96 16.66
C PHE A 13 -12.09 16.59 16.34
N LEU A 14 -13.38 16.52 16.04
CA LEU A 14 -14.00 15.34 15.41
C LEU A 14 -13.24 14.95 14.12
N MET A 15 -12.59 15.88 13.41
CA MET A 15 -11.80 15.57 12.21
C MET A 15 -10.64 14.62 12.47
N PHE A 16 -10.07 14.68 13.65
CA PHE A 16 -8.93 13.87 14.03
C PHE A 16 -9.37 12.57 14.73
N ALA A 17 -10.55 12.58 15.37
CA ALA A 17 -11.18 11.38 15.92
C ALA A 17 -11.82 10.46 14.86
N SER A 18 -12.16 11.02 13.68
CA SER A 18 -13.10 10.41 12.75
C SER A 18 -12.57 9.49 11.65
N PRO A 19 -11.33 8.94 11.66
CA PRO A 19 -11.08 7.86 10.72
C PRO A 19 -11.83 6.55 11.09
N PHE A 20 -12.58 6.49 12.21
CA PHE A 20 -12.98 5.21 12.83
C PHE A 20 -14.40 5.14 13.43
N GLY A 21 -15.45 5.39 12.64
CA GLY A 21 -16.80 5.11 13.16
C GLY A 21 -17.96 5.60 12.32
N ALA A 22 -18.44 4.75 11.42
CA ALA A 22 -19.79 4.85 10.89
C ALA A 22 -20.52 3.52 11.11
N MET A 23 -21.13 3.34 12.28
CA MET A 23 -22.11 2.27 12.52
C MET A 23 -23.40 2.54 11.72
N VAL A 24 -23.76 1.63 10.82
CA VAL A 24 -25.15 1.22 10.60
C VAL A 24 -25.17 -0.30 10.37
N THR A 25 -25.78 -1.03 11.29
CA THR A 25 -26.00 -2.48 11.16
C THR A 25 -26.85 -2.80 9.93
N SER A 26 -26.27 -3.41 8.91
CA SER A 26 -27.00 -4.28 7.99
C SER A 26 -26.19 -5.53 7.67
N SER A 27 -26.51 -6.60 8.37
CA SER A 27 -26.10 -7.96 8.07
C SER A 27 -26.79 -8.44 6.79
N ASN A 28 -26.14 -8.26 5.64
CA ASN A 28 -26.35 -9.05 4.43
C ASN A 28 -24.99 -9.21 3.76
N PHE A 29 -24.18 -10.10 4.30
CA PHE A 29 -23.04 -10.66 3.57
C PHE A 29 -23.60 -11.25 2.27
N LEU A 30 -23.15 -10.71 1.14
CA LEU A 30 -22.99 -11.55 -0.03
C LEU A 30 -21.84 -12.49 0.35
N GLU A 31 -22.21 -13.69 0.75
CA GLU A 31 -21.34 -14.85 0.67
C GLU A 31 -21.05 -14.99 -0.83
N GLU A 32 -20.08 -14.23 -1.33
CA GLU A 32 -19.58 -14.40 -2.68
C GLU A 32 -18.91 -15.76 -2.67
N GLU A 33 -19.57 -16.67 -3.37
CA GLU A 33 -19.10 -18.01 -3.68
C GLU A 33 -17.63 -17.88 -4.06
N ARG A 34 -16.74 -18.56 -3.33
CA ARG A 34 -15.30 -18.64 -3.64
C ARG A 34 -15.12 -19.19 -5.05
N GLU A 35 -15.24 -18.34 -6.07
CA GLU A 35 -14.85 -18.70 -7.42
C GLU A 35 -13.33 -18.78 -7.44
N SER A 36 -12.82 -19.90 -7.95
CA SER A 36 -11.40 -20.10 -8.17
C SER A 36 -10.91 -19.08 -9.20
N MET A 37 -10.14 -18.10 -8.75
CA MET A 37 -9.56 -17.06 -9.60
C MET A 37 -8.12 -17.41 -9.97
N ASN A 38 -7.71 -17.01 -11.17
CA ASN A 38 -6.51 -17.54 -11.82
C ASN A 38 -5.28 -16.66 -11.53
N ALA A 39 -4.14 -17.28 -11.22
CA ALA A 39 -2.82 -16.66 -11.31
C ALA A 39 -2.49 -16.21 -12.74
N GLU A 40 -2.76 -14.95 -13.08
CA GLU A 40 -2.12 -14.27 -14.19
C GLU A 40 -1.20 -13.17 -13.66
N GLY A 41 0.11 -13.32 -13.89
CA GLY A 41 1.02 -12.18 -13.90
C GLY A 41 1.61 -11.72 -12.57
N TRP A 42 1.92 -12.64 -11.65
CA TRP A 42 2.74 -12.35 -10.46
C TRP A 42 4.14 -11.89 -10.88
N ASP A 43 4.34 -10.58 -10.94
CA ASP A 43 5.64 -9.95 -11.13
C ASP A 43 6.21 -9.56 -9.76
N ARG A 44 7.49 -9.84 -9.52
CA ARG A 44 8.14 -9.52 -8.24
C ARG A 44 8.45 -8.02 -8.10
N ASP A 45 8.20 -7.24 -9.14
CA ASP A 45 8.64 -5.86 -9.20
C ASP A 45 8.11 -4.98 -8.06
N ILE A 46 7.01 -5.36 -7.37
CA ILE A 46 6.42 -4.55 -6.30
C ILE A 46 5.97 -5.38 -5.09
N ASP A 47 6.97 -5.90 -4.40
CA ASP A 47 6.82 -6.64 -3.15
C ASP A 47 6.87 -5.70 -1.91
N VAL A 48 6.72 -6.28 -0.72
CA VAL A 48 6.81 -5.60 0.57
C VAL A 48 8.12 -4.81 0.67
N PRO A 49 8.07 -3.49 0.86
CA PRO A 49 9.27 -2.69 0.98
C PRO A 49 9.92 -2.87 2.35
N THR A 50 11.22 -2.57 2.44
CA THR A 50 11.93 -2.52 3.71
C THR A 50 12.39 -1.10 4.03
N TRP A 51 12.23 -0.71 5.29
CA TRP A 51 12.68 0.57 5.80
C TRP A 51 13.89 0.40 6.71
N ARG A 52 14.56 1.52 6.99
CA ARG A 52 15.68 1.61 7.92
C ARG A 52 15.41 2.70 8.92
N ILE A 53 15.92 2.50 10.14
CA ILE A 53 16.00 3.56 11.13
C ILE A 53 16.69 4.79 10.50
N GLY A 54 16.02 5.93 10.60
CA GLY A 54 16.43 7.20 10.00
C GLY A 54 16.03 7.41 8.54
N ASP A 55 15.26 6.52 7.92
CA ASP A 55 14.57 6.87 6.67
C ASP A 55 13.56 7.98 6.94
N GLU A 56 13.57 9.01 6.09
CA GLU A 56 12.76 10.21 6.28
C GLU A 56 12.01 10.60 5.00
N TRP A 57 10.71 10.89 5.13
CA TRP A 57 9.85 11.43 4.06
C TRP A 57 9.29 12.78 4.49
N ILE A 58 9.43 13.79 3.64
CA ILE A 58 8.92 15.15 3.89
C ILE A 58 7.78 15.44 2.91
N TYR A 59 6.62 15.83 3.44
CA TYR A 59 5.39 16.09 2.69
C TYR A 59 4.94 17.55 2.81
N ASP A 60 4.50 18.14 1.69
CA ASP A 60 3.67 19.35 1.69
C ASP A 60 2.27 18.95 2.14
N THR A 61 1.84 19.45 3.29
CA THR A 61 0.59 19.07 3.93
C THR A 61 -0.44 20.16 3.75
N LYS A 62 -1.63 19.78 3.26
CA LYS A 62 -2.76 20.68 3.04
C LYS A 62 -3.96 20.12 3.77
N PHE A 63 -4.49 20.88 4.72
CA PHE A 63 -5.68 20.50 5.45
C PHE A 63 -6.82 21.47 5.11
N ASP A 64 -7.76 21.00 4.30
CA ASP A 64 -8.96 21.74 3.91
C ASP A 64 -10.16 21.37 4.78
N VAL A 65 -10.69 22.39 5.45
CA VAL A 65 -11.78 22.32 6.42
C VAL A 65 -12.97 23.21 6.02
N ALA A 66 -12.95 23.78 4.81
CA ALA A 66 -13.92 24.78 4.38
C ALA A 66 -15.35 24.24 4.35
N GLN A 67 -15.52 23.00 3.86
CA GLN A 67 -16.84 22.37 3.77
C GLN A 67 -17.39 22.02 5.16
N LEU A 68 -16.56 21.59 6.10
CA LEU A 68 -16.94 21.37 7.49
C LEU A 68 -17.51 22.64 8.13
N ILE A 69 -16.79 23.76 8.02
CA ILE A 69 -17.23 25.06 8.60
C ILE A 69 -18.56 25.51 7.99
N ALA A 70 -18.73 25.31 6.68
CA ALA A 70 -19.98 25.63 6.00
C ALA A 70 -21.16 24.78 6.52
N GLN A 71 -20.95 23.48 6.74
CA GLN A 71 -21.97 22.57 7.28
C GLN A 71 -22.33 22.89 8.74
N ALA A 72 -21.35 23.34 9.52
CA ALA A 72 -21.54 23.74 10.92
C ALA A 72 -22.38 25.02 11.09
N ASN A 73 -22.62 25.78 10.00
CA ASN A 73 -23.42 27.01 9.97
C ASN A 73 -23.04 28.03 11.07
N VAL A 74 -21.75 28.24 11.20
CA VAL A 74 -21.12 29.09 12.21
C VAL A 74 -20.51 30.34 11.61
N SER A 75 -20.40 31.40 12.39
CA SER A 75 -19.69 32.62 11.99
C SER A 75 -18.19 32.50 12.25
N ALA A 76 -17.57 31.43 11.75
CA ALA A 76 -16.13 31.21 11.78
C ALA A 76 -15.61 31.04 10.35
N SER A 77 -14.33 31.30 10.14
CA SER A 77 -13.66 31.04 8.85
C SER A 77 -12.28 30.48 9.14
N LEU A 78 -11.85 29.49 8.37
CA LEU A 78 -10.51 28.94 8.41
C LEU A 78 -10.07 28.68 6.98
N ASN A 79 -8.96 29.28 6.59
CA ASN A 79 -8.26 28.92 5.37
C ASN A 79 -7.66 27.52 5.52
N THR A 80 -7.40 26.87 4.40
CA THR A 80 -6.61 25.64 4.34
C THR A 80 -5.33 25.82 5.17
N LEU A 81 -5.10 24.92 6.12
CA LEU A 81 -3.85 24.92 6.87
C LEU A 81 -2.78 24.29 5.99
N THR A 82 -1.63 24.93 5.93
CA THR A 82 -0.50 24.47 5.12
C THR A 82 0.77 24.41 5.96
N GLY A 83 1.62 23.42 5.69
CA GLY A 83 2.90 23.24 6.34
C GLY A 83 3.57 21.96 5.88
N ASP A 84 4.75 21.67 6.41
CA ASP A 84 5.45 20.41 6.12
C ASP A 84 5.10 19.38 7.21
N THR A 85 4.99 18.11 6.82
CA THR A 85 4.99 16.96 7.75
C THR A 85 6.18 16.07 7.42
N THR A 86 6.90 15.61 8.44
CA THR A 86 8.05 14.72 8.32
C THR A 86 7.73 13.38 8.98
N TYR A 87 7.90 12.30 8.23
CA TYR A 87 7.78 10.93 8.72
C TYR A 87 9.19 10.37 8.84
N THR A 88 9.57 9.81 10.00
CA THR A 88 10.90 9.25 10.25
C THR A 88 10.78 7.89 10.90
N VAL A 89 11.45 6.88 10.36
CA VAL A 89 11.54 5.58 11.03
C VAL A 89 12.45 5.72 12.25
N ALA A 90 11.86 5.69 13.43
CA ALA A 90 12.54 5.94 14.70
C ALA A 90 13.23 4.68 15.23
N ASP A 91 12.56 3.52 15.11
CA ASP A 91 13.07 2.26 15.65
C ASP A 91 12.57 1.04 14.87
N ILE A 92 13.26 -0.10 15.06
CA ILE A 92 12.82 -1.44 14.65
C ILE A 92 12.79 -2.28 15.92
N LEU A 93 11.61 -2.72 16.32
CA LEU A 93 11.39 -3.35 17.62
C LEU A 93 10.55 -4.63 17.55
N PHE A 94 10.59 -5.40 18.63
CA PHE A 94 9.73 -6.55 18.83
C PHE A 94 8.49 -6.18 19.63
N ILE A 95 7.33 -6.52 19.08
CA ILE A 95 6.01 -6.36 19.68
C ILE A 95 5.32 -7.73 19.69
N THR A 96 4.40 -7.95 20.63
CA THR A 96 3.54 -9.13 20.62
C THR A 96 2.17 -8.77 20.05
N VAL A 97 1.81 -9.36 18.91
CA VAL A 97 0.49 -9.24 18.29
C VAL A 97 -0.16 -10.62 18.31
N ASP A 98 -1.34 -10.75 18.90
CA ASP A 98 -2.09 -12.02 19.00
C ASP A 98 -1.27 -13.22 19.55
N GLY A 99 -0.34 -12.94 20.46
CA GLY A 99 0.52 -13.96 21.08
C GLY A 99 1.75 -14.37 20.26
N VAL A 100 1.93 -13.78 19.07
CA VAL A 100 3.10 -13.96 18.20
C VAL A 100 4.06 -12.77 18.39
N GLN A 101 5.36 -13.05 18.50
CA GLN A 101 6.38 -12.00 18.48
C GLN A 101 6.59 -11.53 17.05
N THR A 102 6.25 -10.27 16.79
CA THR A 102 6.29 -9.62 15.49
C THR A 102 7.33 -8.51 15.47
N LEU A 103 8.07 -8.41 14.37
CA LEU A 103 8.94 -7.28 14.08
C LEU A 103 8.10 -6.11 13.55
N ALA A 104 8.29 -4.92 14.13
CA ALA A 104 7.57 -3.70 13.74
C ALA A 104 8.51 -2.50 13.63
N TYR A 105 8.16 -1.57 12.75
CA TYR A 105 8.70 -0.23 12.71
C TYR A 105 7.95 0.66 13.70
N SER A 106 8.66 1.54 14.40
CA SER A 106 8.10 2.74 15.00
C SER A 106 8.38 3.92 14.07
N LEU A 107 7.32 4.61 13.65
CA LEU A 107 7.35 5.69 12.69
C LEU A 107 6.90 6.99 13.36
N ASP A 108 7.85 7.88 13.62
CA ASP A 108 7.61 9.21 14.18
C ASP A 108 7.10 10.16 13.10
N ILE A 109 6.10 10.96 13.43
CA ILE A 109 5.47 11.91 12.52
C ILE A 109 5.43 13.29 13.19
N ASP A 110 6.06 14.29 12.58
CA ASP A 110 6.10 15.66 13.11
C ASP A 110 5.63 16.65 12.04
N GLY A 111 4.77 17.60 12.42
CA GLY A 111 4.24 18.59 11.50
C GLY A 111 3.84 19.90 12.16
N ASP A 112 3.96 20.99 11.42
CA ASP A 112 3.60 22.33 11.86
C ASP A 112 2.78 23.03 10.77
N PHE A 113 1.50 23.27 11.03
CA PHE A 113 0.56 23.84 10.06
C PHE A 113 0.09 25.22 10.46
N THR A 114 -0.18 26.08 9.48
CA THR A 114 -0.72 27.41 9.74
C THR A 114 -1.78 27.83 8.73
N SER A 115 -2.78 28.59 9.19
CA SER A 115 -3.79 29.20 8.32
C SER A 115 -3.27 30.41 7.54
N GLY A 116 -2.05 30.86 7.86
CA GLY A 116 -1.53 32.15 7.41
C GLY A 116 -2.19 33.35 8.11
N ASN A 117 -1.61 34.53 7.92
CA ASN A 117 -2.09 35.75 8.56
C ASN A 117 -3.52 36.10 8.13
N SER A 118 -4.38 36.38 9.10
CA SER A 118 -5.81 36.64 8.92
C SER A 118 -6.56 35.48 8.26
N GLY A 119 -5.99 34.27 8.29
CA GLY A 119 -6.58 33.07 7.72
C GLY A 119 -7.53 32.34 8.66
N ALA A 120 -7.70 32.81 9.90
CA ALA A 120 -8.65 32.26 10.84
C ALA A 120 -9.47 33.38 11.49
N THR A 121 -10.76 33.12 11.73
CA THR A 121 -11.63 33.99 12.53
C THR A 121 -12.21 33.18 13.67
N LEU A 122 -11.85 33.56 14.89
CA LEU A 122 -12.34 32.96 16.12
C LEU A 122 -13.04 34.04 16.95
N GLU A 123 -14.28 33.77 17.37
CA GLU A 123 -15.08 34.67 18.22
C GLU A 123 -15.22 36.11 17.67
N GLY A 124 -15.26 36.25 16.34
CA GLY A 124 -15.35 37.55 15.67
C GLY A 124 -14.03 38.33 15.61
N VAL A 125 -12.93 37.73 16.08
CA VAL A 125 -11.57 38.27 15.96
C VAL A 125 -10.83 37.53 14.86
N SER A 126 -10.33 38.28 13.89
CA SER A 126 -9.48 37.73 12.83
C SER A 126 -8.04 37.60 13.32
N GLY A 127 -7.39 36.52 12.94
CA GLY A 127 -6.02 36.18 13.32
C GLY A 127 -5.49 35.00 12.52
N ARG A 128 -4.62 34.22 13.15
CA ARG A 128 -4.00 33.04 12.55
C ARG A 128 -4.09 31.84 13.49
N LEU A 129 -4.47 30.69 12.95
CA LEU A 129 -4.41 29.41 13.64
C LEU A 129 -3.08 28.71 13.31
N ASN A 130 -2.45 28.11 14.31
CA ASN A 130 -1.33 27.19 14.14
C ASN A 130 -1.69 25.85 14.78
N ILE A 131 -1.26 24.76 14.17
CA ILE A 131 -1.42 23.41 14.71
C ILE A 131 -0.06 22.73 14.68
N GLY A 132 0.43 22.32 15.83
CA GLY A 132 1.50 21.34 15.94
C GLY A 132 0.91 19.93 15.90
N TYR A 133 1.57 19.03 15.19
CA TYR A 133 1.21 17.62 15.04
C TYR A 133 2.40 16.77 15.45
N GLN A 134 2.18 15.83 16.36
CA GLN A 134 3.17 14.85 16.77
C GLN A 134 2.51 13.48 16.78
N GLY A 135 3.06 12.48 16.10
CA GLY A 135 2.49 11.14 16.07
C GLY A 135 3.54 10.06 16.07
N GLU A 136 3.10 8.86 16.44
CA GLU A 136 3.86 7.62 16.39
C GLU A 136 2.94 6.51 15.83
N ASP A 137 3.34 5.90 14.72
CA ASP A 137 2.69 4.72 14.17
C ASP A 137 3.55 3.48 14.42
N LEU A 138 2.93 2.41 14.93
CA LEU A 138 3.53 1.07 14.98
C LEU A 138 3.07 0.25 13.79
N ILE A 139 4.02 -0.19 12.95
CA ILE A 139 3.73 -0.81 11.65
C ILE A 139 4.45 -2.16 11.54
N ARG A 140 3.72 -3.23 11.19
CA ARG A 140 4.30 -4.56 10.97
C ARG A 140 5.28 -4.53 9.80
N VAL A 141 6.44 -5.18 9.97
CA VAL A 141 7.47 -5.24 8.92
C VAL A 141 7.04 -6.08 7.71
N ARG A 142 6.30 -7.17 7.95
CA ARG A 142 6.05 -8.20 6.93
C ARG A 142 5.04 -7.79 5.85
N ASP A 143 4.20 -6.79 6.12
CA ASP A 143 3.04 -6.41 5.28
C ASP A 143 2.69 -4.90 5.38
N LEU A 144 3.44 -4.12 6.16
CA LEU A 144 3.14 -2.72 6.48
C LEU A 144 1.75 -2.49 7.13
N ALA A 145 1.16 -3.49 7.77
CA ALA A 145 -0.10 -3.28 8.48
C ALA A 145 0.11 -2.43 9.75
N VAL A 146 -0.76 -1.44 9.94
CA VAL A 146 -0.72 -0.53 11.09
C VAL A 146 -1.31 -1.22 12.31
N ILE A 147 -0.52 -1.39 13.36
CA ILE A 147 -0.91 -2.02 14.61
C ILE A 147 -1.58 -1.00 15.53
N ASN A 148 -0.94 0.16 15.64
CA ASN A 148 -1.34 1.26 16.50
C ASN A 148 -0.92 2.58 15.86
N SER A 149 -1.70 3.63 16.10
CA SER A 149 -1.45 4.98 15.65
C SER A 149 -1.82 5.93 16.77
N GLU A 150 -0.82 6.60 17.34
CA GLU A 150 -1.00 7.64 18.34
C GLU A 150 -0.62 8.98 17.73
N PHE A 151 -1.42 10.03 17.93
CA PHE A 151 -1.00 11.38 17.58
C PHE A 151 -1.64 12.45 18.47
N THR A 152 -0.90 13.54 18.66
CA THR A 152 -1.24 14.70 19.45
C THR A 152 -1.30 15.94 18.58
N LEU A 153 -2.30 16.78 18.86
CA LEU A 153 -2.50 18.06 18.20
C LEU A 153 -2.44 19.18 19.22
N ASP A 154 -1.55 20.13 18.98
CA ASP A 154 -1.42 21.35 19.77
C ASP A 154 -1.95 22.53 18.94
N VAL A 155 -3.15 23.00 19.28
CA VAL A 155 -3.86 24.04 18.54
C VAL A 155 -3.71 25.39 19.25
N LYS A 156 -3.14 26.36 18.53
CA LYS A 156 -2.90 27.72 19.02
C LYS A 156 -3.53 28.76 18.13
N PHE A 157 -4.11 29.80 18.73
CA PHE A 157 -4.67 30.94 18.00
C PHE A 157 -3.91 32.24 18.32
N ARG A 158 -3.60 33.02 17.30
CA ARG A 158 -2.97 34.35 17.41
C ARG A 158 -3.94 35.45 16.94
N PRO A 159 -4.67 36.10 17.86
CA PRO A 159 -5.55 37.23 17.56
C PRO A 159 -4.78 38.36 16.87
N PHE A 160 -5.37 38.96 15.84
CA PHE A 160 -4.78 40.04 15.04
C PHE A 160 -3.39 39.70 14.44
N ASN A 161 -3.03 38.42 14.37
CA ASN A 161 -1.72 37.90 13.98
C ASN A 161 -0.57 38.30 14.93
N LEU A 162 -0.88 38.69 16.17
CA LEU A 162 0.11 39.15 17.15
C LEU A 162 0.55 38.00 18.07
N GLY A 163 1.82 37.59 17.98
CA GLY A 163 2.35 36.46 18.74
C GLY A 163 2.29 36.62 20.27
N PHE A 164 2.36 37.85 20.80
CA PHE A 164 2.25 38.06 22.26
C PHE A 164 0.82 37.92 22.80
N LEU A 165 -0.18 37.81 21.91
CA LEU A 165 -1.58 37.53 22.24
C LEU A 165 -1.95 36.06 21.99
N GLU A 166 -0.97 35.19 21.75
CA GLU A 166 -1.21 33.76 21.52
C GLU A 166 -2.03 33.14 22.66
N GLN A 167 -2.96 32.29 22.26
CA GLN A 167 -3.87 31.54 23.12
C GLN A 167 -3.74 30.06 22.77
N ASP A 168 -3.50 29.24 23.79
CA ASP A 168 -3.57 27.78 23.67
C ASP A 168 -5.04 27.39 23.68
N ILE A 169 -5.49 26.72 22.63
CA ILE A 169 -6.92 26.41 22.41
C ILE A 169 -7.23 24.97 22.84
N ALA A 170 -6.34 24.05 22.47
CA ALA A 170 -6.47 22.64 22.82
C ALA A 170 -5.13 21.92 22.63
N GLU A 171 -4.89 20.92 23.46
CA GLU A 171 -3.83 19.92 23.30
C GLU A 171 -4.47 18.56 23.53
N ILE A 172 -4.57 17.74 22.49
CA ILE A 172 -5.38 16.52 22.50
C ILE A 172 -4.64 15.40 21.79
N THR A 173 -4.70 14.22 22.39
CA THR A 173 -4.05 13.01 21.90
C THR A 173 -5.11 11.97 21.54
N PHE A 174 -4.94 11.37 20.38
CA PHE A 174 -5.71 10.24 19.87
C PHE A 174 -4.82 9.02 19.86
N ASP A 175 -5.24 7.95 20.53
CA ASP A 175 -4.56 6.66 20.50
C ASP A 175 -5.51 5.62 19.92
N THR A 176 -5.20 5.13 18.71
CA THR A 176 -6.02 4.17 17.98
C THR A 176 -5.31 2.83 17.85
N THR A 177 -6.01 1.74 18.18
CA THR A 177 -5.53 0.36 18.04
C THR A 177 -6.39 -0.41 17.05
N TYR A 178 -5.76 -1.28 16.25
CA TYR A 178 -6.43 -2.11 15.25
C TYR A 178 -6.25 -3.60 15.55
N LEU A 179 -7.35 -4.35 15.47
CA LEU A 179 -7.34 -5.80 15.67
C LEU A 179 -8.22 -6.52 14.63
N ALA A 180 -7.68 -7.24 13.66
CA ALA A 180 -6.26 -7.37 13.34
C ALA A 180 -5.63 -6.02 12.93
N PRO A 181 -4.28 -5.89 12.94
CA PRO A 181 -3.59 -4.71 12.41
C PRO A 181 -4.07 -4.33 11.01
N LYS A 182 -4.32 -3.05 10.77
CA LYS A 182 -4.96 -2.52 9.55
C LYS A 182 -3.99 -2.57 8.37
N GLU A 183 -4.27 -3.44 7.43
CA GLU A 183 -3.44 -3.74 6.25
C GLU A 183 -3.90 -2.93 5.04
N LYS A 184 -3.22 -1.80 4.80
CA LYS A 184 -3.54 -0.86 3.71
C LYS A 184 -3.00 -1.28 2.35
N TYR A 185 -2.17 -2.32 2.31
CA TYR A 185 -1.54 -2.88 1.12
C TYR A 185 -1.67 -4.39 1.20
N ASP A 186 -2.03 -5.00 0.09
CA ASP A 186 -1.94 -6.44 -0.07
C ASP A 186 -0.82 -6.71 -1.07
N PHE A 187 0.32 -7.17 -0.56
CA PHE A 187 1.51 -7.33 -1.38
C PHE A 187 1.56 -8.74 -1.98
N PRO A 188 2.20 -8.91 -3.15
CA PRO A 188 2.66 -7.87 -4.06
C PRO A 188 1.48 -7.14 -4.72
N ILE A 189 1.65 -5.85 -5.03
CA ILE A 189 0.58 -5.01 -5.56
C ILE A 189 0.60 -4.91 -7.10
N HIS A 190 -0.58 -5.00 -7.71
CA HIS A 190 -0.80 -4.87 -9.14
C HIS A 190 -1.96 -3.93 -9.47
N LEU A 191 -2.01 -3.48 -10.73
CA LEU A 191 -3.10 -2.62 -11.19
C LEU A 191 -4.37 -3.45 -11.37
N GLY A 192 -5.43 -3.10 -10.62
CA GLY A 192 -6.73 -3.77 -10.68
C GLY A 192 -7.10 -4.51 -9.40
N ASP A 193 -6.10 -4.78 -8.55
CA ASP A 193 -6.25 -5.53 -7.31
C ASP A 193 -7.23 -4.87 -6.37
N GLN A 194 -7.98 -5.73 -5.68
CA GLN A 194 -9.01 -5.38 -4.73
C GLN A 194 -8.93 -6.31 -3.54
N TRP A 195 -8.95 -5.73 -2.34
CA TRP A 195 -9.00 -6.49 -1.11
C TRP A 195 -9.91 -5.78 -0.11
N TYR A 196 -10.32 -6.55 0.89
CA TYR A 196 -11.25 -6.12 1.91
C TYR A 196 -10.80 -6.63 3.27
N MET A 197 -10.96 -5.83 4.32
CA MET A 197 -10.59 -6.20 5.68
C MET A 197 -11.67 -5.82 6.68
N PRO A 198 -12.28 -6.79 7.38
CA PRO A 198 -12.98 -6.52 8.63
C PRO A 198 -11.99 -6.49 9.80
N PHE A 199 -12.09 -5.46 10.65
CA PHE A 199 -11.24 -5.32 11.84
C PHE A 199 -12.04 -4.70 13.01
N GLN A 200 -11.49 -4.75 14.21
CA GLN A 200 -11.91 -3.96 15.35
C GLN A 200 -11.00 -2.74 15.45
N SER A 201 -11.59 -1.58 15.65
CA SER A 201 -10.87 -0.36 15.97
C SER A 201 -11.27 0.14 17.35
N GLY A 202 -10.33 0.71 18.09
CA GLY A 202 -10.59 1.41 19.33
C GLY A 202 -9.74 2.66 19.41
N THR A 203 -10.38 3.83 19.45
CA THR A 203 -9.73 5.13 19.63
C THR A 203 -10.04 5.65 21.01
N SER A 204 -9.01 5.96 21.79
CA SER A 204 -9.11 6.69 23.04
C SER A 204 -8.57 8.11 22.88
N VAL A 205 -9.29 9.08 23.44
CA VAL A 205 -9.00 10.50 23.25
C VAL A 205 -8.76 11.15 24.60
N SER A 206 -7.61 11.78 24.74
CA SER A 206 -7.17 12.43 25.98
C SER A 206 -6.67 13.86 25.74
N GLY A 207 -6.33 14.59 26.82
CA GLY A 207 -5.86 15.96 26.75
C GLY A 207 -6.87 16.98 27.27
N SER A 208 -6.84 18.20 26.74
CA SER A 208 -7.71 19.30 27.17
C SER A 208 -8.09 20.25 26.04
N SER A 209 -9.29 20.82 26.12
CA SER A 209 -9.77 21.87 25.22
C SER A 209 -10.59 22.90 25.98
N ASP A 210 -10.51 24.15 25.54
CA ASP A 210 -11.35 25.25 26.04
C ASP A 210 -12.83 25.13 25.60
N TYR A 211 -13.16 24.25 24.65
CA TYR A 211 -14.45 24.25 23.95
C TYR A 211 -15.30 22.98 24.15
N PHE A 212 -14.69 21.85 24.47
CA PHE A 212 -15.36 20.55 24.63
C PHE A 212 -14.53 19.61 25.51
N ASP A 213 -15.11 18.49 25.93
CA ASP A 213 -14.39 17.42 26.64
C ASP A 213 -13.86 16.39 25.62
N PRO A 214 -12.53 16.19 25.50
CA PRO A 214 -11.97 15.25 24.53
C PRO A 214 -12.45 13.81 24.70
N SER A 215 -12.76 13.40 25.94
CA SER A 215 -13.20 12.02 26.23
C SER A 215 -14.58 11.66 25.63
N GLU A 216 -15.34 12.66 25.17
CA GLU A 216 -16.60 12.42 24.44
C GLU A 216 -16.39 11.81 23.04
N PHE A 217 -15.13 11.72 22.58
CA PHE A 217 -14.77 11.20 21.26
C PHE A 217 -14.17 9.79 21.27
N ASP A 218 -14.17 9.11 22.42
CA ASP A 218 -13.77 7.71 22.49
C ASP A 218 -14.68 6.86 21.58
N THR A 219 -14.08 6.07 20.70
CA THR A 219 -14.79 5.12 19.82
C THR A 219 -14.25 3.71 20.02
N ALA A 220 -15.12 2.73 19.86
CA ALA A 220 -14.72 1.33 19.78
C ALA A 220 -15.76 0.53 19.01
N GLY A 221 -15.31 -0.35 18.13
CA GLY A 221 -16.22 -1.26 17.46
C GLY A 221 -15.65 -1.99 16.25
N PRO A 222 -16.49 -2.84 15.64
CA PRO A 222 -16.19 -3.42 14.34
C PRO A 222 -16.19 -2.32 13.28
N GLU A 223 -15.26 -2.48 12.35
CA GLU A 223 -15.13 -1.69 11.14
C GLU A 223 -14.75 -2.58 9.98
N ASN A 224 -14.88 -2.03 8.78
CA ASN A 224 -14.21 -2.57 7.63
C ASN A 224 -13.86 -1.50 6.61
N ALA A 225 -12.88 -1.83 5.79
CA ALA A 225 -12.47 -1.04 4.66
C ALA A 225 -12.24 -1.96 3.46
N SER A 226 -12.47 -1.41 2.27
CA SER A 226 -12.06 -2.01 1.01
C SER A 226 -11.09 -1.09 0.30
N TRP A 227 -10.16 -1.72 -0.41
CA TRP A 227 -9.17 -1.03 -1.21
C TRP A 227 -9.23 -1.50 -2.64
N GLN A 228 -8.89 -0.58 -3.55
CA GLN A 228 -8.80 -0.87 -4.97
C GLN A 228 -7.70 -0.06 -5.63
N ILE A 229 -6.87 -0.74 -6.41
CA ILE A 229 -5.84 -0.11 -7.23
C ILE A 229 -6.43 0.29 -8.58
N THR A 230 -6.66 1.60 -8.78
CA THR A 230 -7.38 2.10 -9.96
C THR A 230 -6.48 2.73 -11.03
N ALA A 231 -5.24 3.07 -10.68
CA ALA A 231 -4.35 3.76 -11.62
C ALA A 231 -2.87 3.45 -11.33
N LYS A 232 -2.07 3.47 -12.39
CA LYS A 232 -0.61 3.45 -12.37
C LYS A 232 -0.06 4.68 -13.09
N GLY A 233 0.94 5.34 -12.52
CA GLY A 233 1.63 6.47 -13.14
C GLY A 233 2.11 7.52 -12.14
N THR A 234 2.32 8.75 -12.62
CA THR A 234 2.68 9.89 -11.77
C THR A 234 1.52 10.28 -10.84
N PRO A 235 1.77 10.45 -9.53
CA PRO A 235 0.76 10.87 -8.56
C PRO A 235 0.09 12.19 -8.93
N THR A 236 -1.22 12.13 -9.14
CA THR A 236 -2.07 13.29 -9.47
C THR A 236 -3.51 13.08 -9.04
N ASP A 237 -4.20 14.17 -8.73
CA ASP A 237 -5.67 14.25 -8.61
C ASP A 237 -6.33 14.82 -9.89
N GLY A 238 -5.54 15.10 -10.93
CA GLY A 238 -5.95 15.75 -12.17
C GLY A 238 -5.76 17.28 -12.19
N ALA A 239 -5.45 17.91 -11.05
CA ALA A 239 -5.20 19.35 -10.92
C ALA A 239 -3.81 19.66 -10.33
N SER A 240 -3.39 18.86 -9.35
CA SER A 240 -2.15 18.96 -8.60
C SER A 240 -1.29 17.71 -8.84
N ASN A 241 0.00 17.86 -8.56
CA ASN A 241 0.98 16.78 -8.55
C ASN A 241 1.84 16.95 -7.30
N ILE A 242 2.57 15.90 -6.95
CA ILE A 242 3.61 15.95 -5.91
C ILE A 242 4.87 16.66 -6.44
N ASP A 243 5.72 17.12 -5.52
CA ASP A 243 6.98 17.79 -5.86
C ASP A 243 8.12 16.79 -6.13
N TYR A 244 8.11 15.63 -5.47
CA TYR A 244 9.12 14.58 -5.68
C TYR A 244 8.96 13.95 -7.07
N THR A 245 10.00 14.03 -7.90
CA THR A 245 9.92 13.69 -9.33
C THR A 245 10.21 12.22 -9.65
N GLY A 246 10.68 11.42 -8.68
CA GLY A 246 11.09 10.03 -8.89
C GLY A 246 9.95 8.99 -8.84
N CYS A 247 8.69 9.43 -8.73
CA CYS A 247 7.54 8.56 -8.52
C CYS A 247 6.66 8.37 -9.78
N GLY A 248 7.29 8.26 -10.95
CA GLY A 248 6.57 8.08 -12.23
C GLY A 248 5.81 6.76 -12.37
N ASP A 249 6.19 5.73 -11.61
CA ASP A 249 5.58 4.40 -11.61
C ASP A 249 4.87 4.10 -10.28
N SER A 250 3.99 5.01 -9.85
CA SER A 250 3.24 4.87 -8.59
C SER A 250 1.85 4.27 -8.81
N TYR A 251 1.24 3.76 -7.74
CA TYR A 251 -0.02 3.02 -7.76
C TYR A 251 -1.05 3.73 -6.89
N LYS A 252 -2.19 4.10 -7.47
CA LYS A 252 -3.29 4.75 -6.75
C LYS A 252 -4.20 3.70 -6.11
N ILE A 253 -4.12 3.60 -4.80
CA ILE A 253 -4.92 2.73 -3.94
C ILE A 253 -6.03 3.59 -3.32
N ASN A 254 -7.28 3.36 -3.70
CA ASN A 254 -8.42 4.07 -3.11
C ASN A 254 -8.93 3.29 -1.92
N GLU A 255 -9.41 4.00 -0.89
CA GLU A 255 -10.02 3.39 0.29
C GLU A 255 -11.49 3.77 0.34
N VAL A 256 -12.35 2.78 0.57
CA VAL A 256 -13.79 2.96 0.67
C VAL A 256 -14.27 2.25 1.94
N ASN A 257 -15.20 2.89 2.66
CA ASN A 257 -15.80 2.29 3.84
C ASN A 257 -17.03 1.42 3.50
N GLU A 258 -17.60 0.80 4.53
CA GLU A 258 -18.83 -0.03 4.50
C GLU A 258 -19.97 0.52 3.66
N THR A 259 -20.13 1.84 3.63
CA THR A 259 -21.26 2.52 2.99
C THR A 259 -20.99 2.90 1.54
N GLY A 260 -19.81 2.52 1.00
CA GLY A 260 -19.35 2.93 -0.31
C GLY A 260 -18.88 4.39 -0.36
N VAL A 261 -18.66 5.02 0.80
CA VAL A 261 -18.14 6.39 0.88
C VAL A 261 -16.62 6.33 0.85
N SER A 262 -16.02 7.11 -0.06
CA SER A 262 -14.57 7.24 -0.16
C SER A 262 -14.00 7.79 1.15
N ALA A 263 -13.05 7.06 1.73
CA ALA A 263 -12.25 7.50 2.87
C ALA A 263 -10.95 8.21 2.41
N GLY A 264 -10.71 8.25 1.11
CA GLY A 264 -9.52 8.86 0.51
C GLY A 264 -8.78 7.90 -0.42
N TYR A 265 -7.48 8.17 -0.60
CA TYR A 265 -6.59 7.33 -1.40
C TYR A 265 -5.13 7.54 -1.02
N ASN A 266 -4.29 6.57 -1.36
CA ASN A 266 -2.85 6.70 -1.31
C ASN A 266 -2.25 6.43 -2.69
N TRP A 267 -1.21 7.17 -3.06
CA TRP A 267 -0.33 6.81 -4.17
C TRP A 267 0.91 6.14 -3.61
N TYR A 268 0.98 4.81 -3.67
CA TYR A 268 2.17 4.05 -3.29
C TYR A 268 3.25 4.17 -4.36
N CYS A 269 4.47 4.55 -3.98
CA CYS A 269 5.59 4.73 -4.89
C CYS A 269 6.72 3.76 -4.51
N PRO A 270 6.94 2.68 -5.30
CA PRO A 270 7.98 1.69 -5.00
C PRO A 270 9.38 2.30 -4.85
N ALA A 271 9.69 3.35 -5.63
CA ALA A 271 11.00 4.02 -5.58
C ALA A 271 11.31 4.64 -4.21
N VAL A 272 10.32 5.17 -3.50
CA VAL A 272 10.48 5.74 -2.16
C VAL A 272 10.03 4.80 -1.06
N ARG A 273 9.65 3.55 -1.41
CA ARG A 273 9.28 2.47 -0.49
C ARG A 273 8.08 2.81 0.41
N TYR A 274 7.30 3.82 0.04
CA TYR A 274 6.16 4.30 0.81
C TYR A 274 5.23 5.18 -0.04
N ASN A 275 4.26 5.83 0.60
CA ASN A 275 3.31 6.71 -0.06
C ASN A 275 3.96 7.99 -0.55
N SER A 276 3.71 8.31 -1.81
CA SER A 276 4.06 9.57 -2.45
C SER A 276 2.96 10.62 -2.31
N TRP A 277 1.71 10.19 -2.12
CA TRP A 277 0.59 11.06 -1.77
C TRP A 277 -0.35 10.29 -0.85
N ILE A 278 -0.65 10.84 0.33
CA ILE A 278 -1.71 10.35 1.21
C ILE A 278 -2.85 11.37 1.19
N SER A 279 -4.07 10.94 0.86
CA SER A 279 -5.26 11.79 0.89
C SER A 279 -6.29 11.11 1.77
N VAL A 280 -6.69 11.79 2.84
CA VAL A 280 -7.74 11.33 3.74
C VAL A 280 -8.94 12.25 3.58
N SER A 281 -10.10 11.66 3.32
CA SER A 281 -11.36 12.38 3.18
C SER A 281 -12.38 11.85 4.18
N ASN A 282 -13.10 12.76 4.81
CA ASN A 282 -14.08 12.39 5.83
C ASN A 282 -15.50 12.87 5.48
N ALA A 283 -16.48 12.09 5.90
CA ALA A 283 -17.90 12.40 5.71
C ALA A 283 -18.33 13.73 6.37
N ALA A 284 -17.61 14.19 7.41
CA ALA A 284 -17.82 15.49 8.04
C ALA A 284 -17.45 16.67 7.11
N GLY A 285 -16.85 16.42 5.94
CA GLY A 285 -16.60 17.44 4.91
C GLY A 285 -15.24 18.10 5.03
N PHE A 286 -14.19 17.29 5.19
CA PHE A 286 -12.82 17.77 5.14
C PHE A 286 -11.89 16.78 4.46
N THR A 287 -10.74 17.31 4.04
CA THR A 287 -9.70 16.55 3.37
C THR A 287 -8.33 16.99 3.87
N ILE A 288 -7.46 16.02 4.14
CA ILE A 288 -6.04 16.26 4.39
C ILE A 288 -5.23 15.57 3.30
N ASP A 289 -4.34 16.31 2.66
CA ASP A 289 -3.40 15.79 1.68
C ASP A 289 -1.97 15.95 2.19
N TRP A 290 -1.18 14.89 2.11
CA TRP A 290 0.27 14.90 2.26
C TRP A 290 0.90 14.58 0.90
N LEU A 291 1.53 15.56 0.27
CA LEU A 291 2.16 15.43 -1.06
C LEU A 291 3.68 15.37 -0.90
N LEU A 292 4.31 14.27 -1.34
CA LEU A 292 5.74 14.06 -1.13
C LEU A 292 6.58 15.13 -1.83
N LYS A 293 7.52 15.71 -1.07
CA LYS A 293 8.52 16.67 -1.55
C LYS A 293 9.88 16.02 -1.63
N GLU A 294 10.27 15.36 -0.54
CA GLU A 294 11.61 14.83 -0.36
C GLU A 294 11.58 13.44 0.28
N TYR A 295 12.49 12.57 -0.16
CA TYR A 295 12.79 11.30 0.49
C TYR A 295 14.29 11.21 0.74
N ASN A 296 14.66 11.07 2.01
CA ASN A 296 16.03 10.97 2.50
C ASN A 296 16.28 9.56 3.06
N PRO A 297 16.59 8.57 2.21
CA PRO A 297 16.88 7.22 2.68
C PRO A 297 18.22 7.17 3.42
N THR A 298 18.24 6.51 4.57
CA THR A 298 19.46 6.29 5.35
C THR A 298 20.36 5.25 4.70
N ASP A 299 21.68 5.39 4.92
CA ASP A 299 22.71 4.46 4.44
C ASP A 299 22.58 4.15 2.93
N SER A 300 22.50 5.21 2.14
CA SER A 300 22.32 5.15 0.68
C SER A 300 23.31 6.08 -0.03
N TYR A 301 23.69 5.73 -1.25
CA TYR A 301 24.55 6.56 -2.10
C TYR A 301 23.82 6.96 -3.39
N GLY A 302 24.23 8.09 -3.97
CA GLY A 302 23.59 8.62 -5.19
C GLY A 302 22.19 9.23 -4.96
N VAL A 303 21.86 9.56 -3.71
CA VAL A 303 20.58 10.17 -3.32
C VAL A 303 20.48 11.60 -3.86
N SER A 304 19.29 11.94 -4.36
CA SER A 304 18.84 13.31 -4.58
C SER A 304 17.45 13.41 -3.96
N ALA A 305 17.36 14.13 -2.84
CA ALA A 305 16.20 14.15 -1.97
C ALA A 305 14.86 14.38 -2.70
N SER A 306 14.85 15.17 -3.79
CA SER A 306 13.64 15.52 -4.55
C SER A 306 13.37 14.67 -5.81
N SER A 307 14.20 13.65 -6.10
CA SER A 307 14.07 12.92 -7.38
C SER A 307 14.59 11.49 -7.44
N THR A 308 15.56 11.10 -6.60
CA THR A 308 16.05 9.72 -6.61
C THR A 308 16.45 9.24 -5.21
N PRO A 309 15.99 8.04 -4.80
CA PRO A 309 16.37 7.42 -3.53
C PRO A 309 17.82 6.92 -3.53
N GLY A 310 18.53 7.01 -4.67
CA GLY A 310 19.83 6.37 -4.83
C GLY A 310 19.74 4.85 -4.69
N THR A 311 20.77 4.24 -4.11
CA THR A 311 20.83 2.81 -3.83
C THR A 311 21.34 2.59 -2.42
N ARG A 312 20.76 1.63 -1.70
CA ARG A 312 21.22 1.27 -0.36
C ARG A 312 22.67 0.76 -0.41
N ASN A 313 23.49 1.17 0.56
CA ASN A 313 24.88 0.71 0.68
C ASN A 313 24.99 -0.75 1.11
N VAL A 314 23.94 -1.28 1.71
CA VAL A 314 23.79 -2.69 2.10
C VAL A 314 22.44 -3.15 1.56
N ASP A 315 22.27 -4.41 1.17
CA ASP A 315 20.95 -4.92 0.79
C ASP A 315 20.82 -6.39 1.16
N ILE A 316 19.64 -6.80 1.59
CA ILE A 316 19.28 -8.20 1.83
C ILE A 316 18.14 -8.52 0.89
N ILE A 317 18.48 -9.14 -0.24
CA ILE A 317 17.48 -9.55 -1.23
C ILE A 317 16.97 -10.93 -0.82
N VAL A 318 15.65 -11.06 -0.66
CA VAL A 318 15.01 -12.32 -0.26
C VAL A 318 14.17 -12.85 -1.41
N ASP A 319 14.50 -14.04 -1.90
CA ASP A 319 13.86 -14.71 -3.02
C ASP A 319 13.16 -15.99 -2.55
N MET A 320 11.88 -16.12 -2.89
CA MET A 320 11.17 -17.40 -2.82
C MET A 320 11.48 -18.24 -4.06
N GLN A 321 11.52 -19.56 -3.92
CA GLN A 321 11.68 -20.48 -5.06
C GLN A 321 10.55 -20.32 -6.10
N PHE A 322 9.31 -20.15 -5.62
CA PHE A 322 8.15 -19.81 -6.43
C PHE A 322 7.41 -18.64 -5.76
N LEU A 323 6.94 -17.67 -6.55
CA LEU A 323 6.16 -16.52 -6.03
C LEU A 323 4.80 -16.97 -5.51
N ALA A 324 4.10 -17.82 -6.27
CA ALA A 324 2.83 -18.41 -5.90
C ALA A 324 2.95 -19.92 -5.65
N THR A 325 2.23 -20.42 -4.66
CA THR A 325 2.28 -21.84 -4.31
C THR A 325 1.00 -22.37 -3.66
N LEU A 326 0.94 -23.69 -3.48
CA LEU A 326 -0.12 -24.34 -2.71
C LEU A 326 0.23 -24.30 -1.22
N PRO A 327 -0.77 -24.31 -0.32
CA PRO A 327 -0.53 -24.41 1.12
C PRO A 327 0.15 -25.74 1.47
N ASP A 328 0.87 -25.75 2.60
CA ASP A 328 1.72 -26.84 3.08
C ASP A 328 2.79 -27.31 2.07
N SER A 329 3.27 -26.39 1.24
CA SER A 329 4.37 -26.66 0.30
C SER A 329 5.71 -26.24 0.89
N GLU A 330 6.72 -27.08 0.70
CA GLU A 330 8.12 -26.73 1.00
C GLU A 330 8.68 -25.84 -0.11
N GLN A 331 9.12 -24.65 0.26
CA GLN A 331 9.77 -23.67 -0.59
C GLN A 331 11.21 -23.44 -0.11
N THR A 332 12.12 -23.27 -1.06
CA THR A 332 13.45 -22.75 -0.72
C THR A 332 13.40 -21.22 -0.68
N VAL A 333 13.72 -20.65 0.49
CA VAL A 333 13.97 -19.21 0.65
C VAL A 333 15.47 -18.96 0.48
N THR A 334 15.83 -18.06 -0.42
CA THR A 334 17.22 -17.64 -0.65
C THR A 334 17.37 -16.20 -0.20
N ALA A 335 18.35 -15.91 0.65
CA ALA A 335 18.70 -14.55 1.01
C ALA A 335 20.11 -14.22 0.55
N THR A 336 20.26 -13.08 -0.14
CA THR A 336 21.55 -12.60 -0.67
C THR A 336 21.90 -11.29 0.00
N TYR A 337 23.01 -11.26 0.74
CA TYR A 337 23.52 -10.08 1.43
C TYR A 337 24.60 -9.40 0.60
N LEU A 338 24.29 -8.19 0.13
CA LEU A 338 25.14 -7.42 -0.77
C LEU A 338 25.53 -6.07 -0.14
N THR A 339 26.66 -5.52 -0.57
CA THR A 339 27.04 -4.14 -0.30
C THR A 339 27.28 -3.39 -1.60
N SER A 340 26.85 -2.14 -1.62
CA SER A 340 27.01 -1.22 -2.73
C SER A 340 28.04 -0.13 -2.40
N PRO A 341 28.67 0.48 -3.42
CA PRO A 341 28.53 0.19 -4.85
C PRO A 341 29.21 -1.13 -5.26
N GLY A 342 28.67 -1.78 -6.30
CA GLY A 342 29.29 -2.96 -6.94
C GLY A 342 28.74 -4.32 -6.52
N ASN A 343 27.66 -4.36 -5.73
CA ASN A 343 26.96 -5.58 -5.31
C ASN A 343 27.93 -6.65 -4.76
N ALA A 344 28.84 -6.22 -3.89
CA ALA A 344 29.86 -7.11 -3.32
C ALA A 344 29.21 -8.00 -2.25
N PRO A 345 29.28 -9.34 -2.39
CA PRO A 345 28.65 -10.26 -1.46
C PRO A 345 29.34 -10.28 -0.09
N GLN A 346 28.55 -10.44 0.98
CA GLN A 346 29.05 -10.46 2.35
C GLN A 346 28.88 -11.82 3.02
N ALA A 347 29.99 -12.49 3.29
CA ALA A 347 30.04 -13.78 3.96
C ALA A 347 29.97 -13.68 5.49
N ASN A 348 29.56 -14.78 6.14
CA ASN A 348 29.50 -14.92 7.61
C ASN A 348 28.58 -13.89 8.30
N LYS A 349 27.52 -13.46 7.63
CA LYS A 349 26.45 -12.68 8.24
C LYS A 349 25.48 -13.63 8.93
N ASN A 350 25.28 -13.45 10.23
CA ASN A 350 24.30 -14.21 11.01
C ASN A 350 22.97 -13.50 10.90
N LEU A 351 22.01 -14.12 10.23
CA LEU A 351 20.70 -13.55 9.96
C LEU A 351 19.64 -14.31 10.74
N GLN A 352 18.45 -13.73 10.81
CA GLN A 352 17.25 -14.38 11.31
C GLN A 352 16.18 -14.36 10.22
N LEU A 353 15.78 -15.54 9.76
CA LEU A 353 14.62 -15.71 8.91
C LEU A 353 13.38 -15.84 9.80
N ARG A 354 12.33 -15.08 9.49
CA ARG A 354 11.06 -15.06 10.24
C ARG A 354 9.90 -15.24 9.27
N TYR A 355 9.06 -16.23 9.53
CA TYR A 355 7.75 -16.37 8.90
C TYR A 355 6.71 -16.35 10.03
N GLU A 356 6.28 -15.14 10.35
CA GLU A 356 5.66 -14.84 11.64
C GLU A 356 4.23 -15.36 11.74
N LEU A 357 3.47 -15.50 10.64
CA LEU A 357 2.12 -16.07 10.67
C LEU A 357 2.09 -17.49 11.23
N ASP A 358 3.13 -18.28 11.00
CA ASP A 358 3.28 -19.64 11.53
C ASP A 358 4.30 -19.73 12.67
N SER A 359 4.73 -18.57 13.22
CA SER A 359 5.75 -18.49 14.28
C SER A 359 7.07 -19.22 13.96
N TYR A 360 7.42 -19.36 12.67
CA TYR A 360 8.64 -20.03 12.24
C TYR A 360 9.84 -19.07 12.27
N LEU A 361 10.93 -19.55 12.88
CA LEU A 361 12.19 -18.82 13.00
C LEU A 361 13.36 -19.73 12.63
N ALA A 362 14.27 -19.21 11.82
CA ALA A 362 15.55 -19.85 11.52
C ALA A 362 16.70 -18.83 11.66
N SER A 363 17.92 -19.33 11.91
CA SER A 363 19.10 -18.48 12.08
C SER A 363 20.19 -18.84 11.07
N PRO A 364 19.98 -18.53 9.77
CA PRO A 364 20.94 -18.86 8.74
C PRO A 364 22.19 -17.97 8.78
N THR A 365 23.26 -18.48 8.18
CA THR A 365 24.50 -17.72 7.98
C THR A 365 24.84 -17.67 6.49
N THR A 366 25.28 -16.52 5.99
CA THR A 366 25.70 -16.37 4.59
C THR A 366 27.03 -17.06 4.30
N ASP A 367 27.11 -17.70 3.13
CA ASP A 367 28.30 -18.37 2.62
C ASP A 367 29.32 -17.38 2.00
N GLY A 368 30.37 -17.91 1.36
CA GLY A 368 31.40 -17.10 0.69
C GLY A 368 30.89 -16.21 -0.44
N ASN A 369 29.69 -16.49 -0.98
CA ASN A 369 29.02 -15.71 -2.01
C ASN A 369 27.94 -14.79 -1.42
N GLY A 370 27.88 -14.64 -0.10
CA GLY A 370 26.88 -13.81 0.56
C GLY A 370 25.47 -14.39 0.53
N ILE A 371 25.32 -15.68 0.19
CA ILE A 371 24.03 -16.33 0.01
C ILE A 371 23.77 -17.26 1.20
N THR A 372 22.51 -17.36 1.59
CA THR A 372 22.03 -18.42 2.47
C THR A 372 20.69 -18.95 1.99
N THR A 373 20.43 -20.23 2.22
CA THR A 373 19.17 -20.87 1.84
C THR A 373 18.55 -21.59 3.02
N ASN A 374 17.23 -21.56 3.11
CA ASN A 374 16.45 -22.31 4.10
C ASN A 374 15.24 -22.95 3.43
N GLN A 375 14.82 -24.10 3.94
CA GLN A 375 13.49 -24.61 3.62
C GLN A 375 12.47 -23.92 4.52
N LEU A 376 11.35 -23.55 3.91
CA LEU A 376 10.18 -22.97 4.56
C LEU A 376 8.96 -23.78 4.14
N ASN A 377 8.23 -24.31 5.11
CA ASN A 377 6.90 -24.84 4.86
C ASN A 377 5.91 -23.67 4.84
N VAL A 378 5.30 -23.41 3.69
CA VAL A 378 4.31 -22.35 3.51
C VAL A 378 3.01 -22.81 4.16
N SER A 379 2.70 -22.27 5.34
CA SER A 379 1.62 -22.76 6.21
C SER A 379 0.22 -22.67 5.59
N THR A 380 -0.77 -23.23 6.27
CA THR A 380 -2.20 -23.02 5.94
C THR A 380 -2.80 -21.78 6.60
N VAL A 381 -2.01 -20.97 7.30
CA VAL A 381 -2.51 -19.77 7.99
C VAL A 381 -2.82 -18.71 6.94
N VAL A 382 -4.02 -18.13 7.03
CA VAL A 382 -4.50 -17.06 6.15
C VAL A 382 -4.30 -15.73 6.87
N ASP A 383 -3.89 -14.72 6.12
CA ASP A 383 -3.84 -13.32 6.55
C ASP A 383 -5.24 -12.76 6.88
N SER A 384 -5.28 -11.45 7.12
CA SER A 384 -6.51 -10.71 7.46
C SER A 384 -7.18 -10.04 6.26
N THR A 385 -6.60 -10.13 5.06
CA THR A 385 -6.99 -9.39 3.86
C THR A 385 -7.27 -10.34 2.70
N PRO A 386 -8.49 -10.91 2.61
CA PRO A 386 -8.90 -11.58 1.40
C PRO A 386 -8.80 -10.65 0.19
N SER A 387 -8.06 -11.10 -0.82
CA SER A 387 -7.84 -10.41 -2.09
C SER A 387 -8.63 -11.03 -3.24
N SER A 388 -8.69 -10.30 -4.36
CA SER A 388 -9.25 -10.79 -5.63
C SER A 388 -8.33 -11.73 -6.42
N ASP A 389 -7.03 -11.73 -6.13
CA ASP A 389 -6.00 -12.39 -6.95
C ASP A 389 -5.30 -13.55 -6.23
N ASP A 390 -5.46 -13.72 -4.92
CA ASP A 390 -4.93 -14.86 -4.18
C ASP A 390 -5.87 -15.49 -3.15
N PHE A 391 -5.38 -16.53 -2.48
CA PHE A 391 -6.03 -17.08 -1.29
C PHE A 391 -5.48 -16.48 0.00
N THR A 392 -4.19 -16.15 0.04
CA THR A 392 -3.52 -15.36 1.08
C THR A 392 -2.11 -14.97 0.65
N SER A 393 -1.67 -13.78 1.05
CA SER A 393 -0.32 -13.28 0.90
C SER A 393 0.37 -13.22 2.26
N ASN A 394 1.62 -13.66 2.34
CA ASN A 394 2.32 -13.72 3.63
C ASN A 394 3.76 -13.23 3.52
N GLY A 395 4.12 -12.23 4.33
CA GLY A 395 5.49 -11.72 4.37
C GLY A 395 6.49 -12.67 5.05
N VAL A 396 7.63 -12.86 4.39
CA VAL A 396 8.83 -13.57 4.87
C VAL A 396 9.93 -12.54 5.09
N ILE A 397 10.44 -12.48 6.32
CA ILE A 397 11.46 -11.50 6.73
C ILE A 397 12.82 -12.19 6.88
N VAL A 398 13.88 -11.53 6.44
CA VAL A 398 15.27 -11.87 6.81
C VAL A 398 15.91 -10.63 7.44
N TRP A 399 16.24 -10.73 8.72
CA TRP A 399 16.76 -9.63 9.53
C TRP A 399 18.21 -9.87 9.95
N ASP A 400 19.07 -8.86 9.82
CA ASP A 400 20.40 -8.84 10.44
C ASP A 400 20.31 -8.14 11.82
N PRO A 401 20.30 -8.89 12.94
CA PRO A 401 20.17 -8.33 14.28
C PRO A 401 21.37 -7.52 14.74
N ALA A 402 22.50 -7.55 14.01
CA ALA A 402 23.68 -6.78 14.35
C ALA A 402 23.68 -5.38 13.75
N THR A 403 22.91 -5.16 12.68
CA THR A 403 22.88 -3.89 11.93
C THR A 403 21.48 -3.33 11.73
N ASP A 404 20.45 -4.01 12.21
CA ASP A 404 19.04 -3.65 12.06
C ASP A 404 18.60 -3.47 10.60
N ILE A 405 19.20 -4.27 9.70
CA ILE A 405 18.87 -4.28 8.29
C ILE A 405 17.91 -5.42 8.00
N ILE A 406 16.84 -5.11 7.27
CA ILE A 406 15.80 -6.06 6.90
C ILE A 406 15.78 -6.25 5.37
N GLY A 407 15.68 -7.51 4.96
CA GLY A 407 15.12 -7.94 3.68
C GLY A 407 13.74 -8.55 3.90
N ALA A 408 12.82 -8.34 2.97
CA ALA A 408 11.49 -8.94 3.01
C ALA A 408 11.06 -9.35 1.61
N THR A 409 10.15 -10.31 1.54
CA THR A 409 9.45 -10.73 0.33
C THR A 409 8.12 -11.35 0.72
N THR A 410 7.19 -11.46 -0.21
CA THR A 410 5.90 -12.11 0.02
C THR A 410 5.87 -13.49 -0.62
N VAL A 411 5.30 -14.45 0.09
CA VAL A 411 4.84 -15.70 -0.50
C VAL A 411 3.34 -15.66 -0.68
N VAL A 412 2.90 -15.95 -1.90
CA VAL A 412 1.50 -15.97 -2.26
C VAL A 412 1.02 -17.41 -2.25
N ILE A 413 -0.10 -17.65 -1.57
CA ILE A 413 -0.80 -18.91 -1.63
C ILE A 413 -1.98 -18.73 -2.57
N ASP A 414 -2.01 -19.52 -3.64
CA ASP A 414 -3.13 -19.56 -4.58
C ASP A 414 -3.53 -21.02 -4.80
N LEU A 415 -4.79 -21.33 -4.48
CA LEU A 415 -5.35 -22.67 -4.55
C LEU A 415 -5.54 -23.18 -5.98
N THR A 416 -5.44 -22.30 -6.97
CA THR A 416 -5.53 -22.62 -8.40
C THR A 416 -4.17 -22.89 -9.03
N VAL A 417 -3.08 -22.66 -8.29
CA VAL A 417 -1.72 -22.92 -8.78
C VAL A 417 -1.58 -24.38 -9.19
N VAL A 418 -1.24 -24.57 -10.46
CA VAL A 418 -0.83 -25.86 -11.01
C VAL A 418 0.60 -25.74 -11.52
N GLY A 419 1.33 -26.87 -11.51
CA GLY A 419 2.74 -26.88 -11.91
C GLY A 419 2.95 -26.36 -13.34
N ILE A 420 2.16 -26.82 -14.30
CA ILE A 420 2.18 -26.35 -15.69
C ILE A 420 0.72 -26.20 -16.14
N ASP A 421 0.33 -25.03 -16.65
CA ASP A 421 -1.00 -24.78 -17.22
C ASP A 421 -0.87 -24.22 -18.63
N LEU A 422 -0.89 -25.08 -19.64
CA LEU A 422 -0.77 -24.65 -21.03
C LEU A 422 -2.16 -24.36 -21.62
N VAL A 423 -2.39 -23.08 -21.92
CA VAL A 423 -3.64 -22.60 -22.52
C VAL A 423 -3.37 -22.00 -23.89
N ALA A 424 -4.20 -22.37 -24.86
CA ALA A 424 -4.27 -21.70 -26.16
C ALA A 424 -5.33 -20.60 -26.10
N GLN A 425 -4.94 -19.34 -26.33
CA GLN A 425 -5.86 -18.21 -26.27
C GLN A 425 -6.75 -18.16 -27.53
N ALA A 426 -7.89 -18.85 -27.46
CA ALA A 426 -8.82 -18.96 -28.59
C ALA A 426 -9.40 -17.61 -29.04
N ASP A 427 -9.51 -16.65 -28.12
CA ASP A 427 -10.04 -15.30 -28.41
C ASP A 427 -8.99 -14.34 -28.99
N SER A 428 -7.70 -14.70 -28.93
CA SER A 428 -6.57 -13.88 -29.39
C SER A 428 -5.96 -14.38 -30.72
N ILE A 429 -6.67 -15.25 -31.44
CA ILE A 429 -6.18 -15.80 -32.71
C ILE A 429 -6.09 -14.68 -33.76
N ILE A 430 -4.88 -14.46 -34.28
CA ILE A 430 -4.65 -13.51 -35.37
C ILE A 430 -4.79 -14.25 -36.69
N VAL A 431 -5.78 -13.86 -37.49
CA VAL A 431 -6.01 -14.42 -38.82
C VAL A 431 -5.43 -13.48 -39.86
N THR A 432 -4.45 -13.95 -40.64
CA THR A 432 -3.84 -13.17 -41.72
C THR A 432 -4.13 -13.82 -43.06
N ARG A 433 -4.75 -13.07 -43.97
CA ARG A 433 -4.91 -13.48 -45.37
C ARG A 433 -3.76 -12.94 -46.20
N ILE A 434 -3.19 -13.77 -47.06
CA ILE A 434 -2.21 -13.40 -48.07
C ILE A 434 -2.83 -13.64 -49.46
N ARG A 435 -2.96 -12.57 -50.26
CA ARG A 435 -3.45 -12.63 -51.64
C ARG A 435 -2.45 -11.95 -52.55
N ASP A 436 -1.98 -12.64 -53.58
CA ASP A 436 -1.02 -12.12 -54.55
C ASP A 436 0.24 -11.49 -53.91
N GLY A 437 0.65 -12.00 -52.75
CA GLY A 437 1.80 -11.52 -51.97
C GLY A 437 1.50 -10.43 -50.93
N GLU A 438 0.28 -9.91 -50.88
CA GLU A 438 -0.15 -8.86 -49.95
C GLU A 438 -0.84 -9.45 -48.71
N SER A 439 -0.36 -9.10 -47.52
CA SER A 439 -0.90 -9.58 -46.24
C SER A 439 -1.90 -8.61 -45.62
N SER A 440 -3.05 -9.13 -45.16
CA SER A 440 -4.08 -8.36 -44.46
C SER A 440 -4.63 -9.14 -43.26
N ILE A 441 -4.71 -8.51 -42.09
CA ILE A 441 -5.33 -9.10 -40.89
C ILE A 441 -6.86 -9.08 -41.04
N LEU A 442 -7.48 -10.24 -40.83
CA LEU A 442 -8.93 -10.41 -40.79
C LEU A 442 -9.40 -10.36 -39.33
N SER A 443 -10.54 -9.72 -39.11
CA SER A 443 -11.15 -9.53 -37.79
C SER A 443 -12.66 -9.55 -37.90
N LYS A 444 -13.37 -9.55 -36.77
CA LYS A 444 -14.83 -9.40 -36.73
C LYS A 444 -15.31 -8.10 -37.40
N VAL A 445 -14.48 -7.05 -37.40
CA VAL A 445 -14.80 -5.74 -38.00
C VAL A 445 -14.54 -5.73 -39.51
N THR A 446 -13.45 -6.35 -39.97
CA THR A 446 -13.09 -6.40 -41.40
C THR A 446 -13.76 -7.55 -42.16
N GLY A 447 -14.30 -8.53 -41.44
CA GLY A 447 -14.94 -9.73 -41.98
C GLY A 447 -13.93 -10.81 -42.40
N TYR A 448 -14.29 -12.08 -42.18
CA TYR A 448 -13.45 -13.23 -42.51
C TYR A 448 -13.69 -13.73 -43.94
N ALA A 449 -13.49 -12.87 -44.94
CA ALA A 449 -13.72 -13.19 -46.34
C ALA A 449 -12.44 -13.67 -47.06
N ALA A 450 -12.52 -14.86 -47.68
CA ALA A 450 -11.47 -15.46 -48.49
C ALA A 450 -12.02 -15.90 -49.86
N LEU A 451 -11.15 -15.90 -50.88
CA LEU A 451 -11.41 -16.38 -52.23
C LEU A 451 -10.56 -17.63 -52.53
N PRO A 452 -10.96 -18.48 -53.50
CA PRO A 452 -10.12 -19.58 -53.96
C PRO A 452 -8.73 -19.07 -54.41
N GLY A 453 -7.66 -19.61 -53.83
CA GLY A 453 -6.28 -19.19 -54.09
C GLY A 453 -5.65 -18.30 -53.01
N ASP A 454 -6.44 -17.77 -52.06
CA ASP A 454 -5.90 -17.07 -50.90
C ASP A 454 -5.19 -18.05 -49.95
N LEU A 455 -4.08 -17.62 -49.35
CA LEU A 455 -3.45 -18.32 -48.22
C LEU A 455 -3.93 -17.69 -46.92
N ILE A 456 -4.44 -18.52 -46.00
CA ILE A 456 -4.87 -18.07 -44.67
C ILE A 456 -3.88 -18.62 -43.64
N SER A 457 -3.26 -17.71 -42.90
CA SER A 457 -2.38 -18.01 -41.77
C SER A 457 -3.09 -17.70 -40.46
N PHE A 458 -2.98 -18.61 -39.51
CA PHE A 458 -3.48 -18.47 -38.15
C PHE A 458 -2.29 -18.38 -37.21
N SER A 459 -2.21 -17.32 -36.41
CA SER A 459 -1.30 -17.24 -35.29
C SER A 459 -2.11 -17.45 -34.01
N ILE A 460 -1.82 -18.54 -33.31
CA ILE A 460 -2.48 -18.92 -32.07
C ILE A 460 -1.50 -18.64 -30.93
N PRO A 461 -1.78 -17.65 -30.07
CA PRO A 461 -0.97 -17.44 -28.87
C PRO A 461 -1.14 -18.62 -27.92
N ALA A 462 -0.03 -19.17 -27.45
CA ALA A 462 0.02 -20.15 -26.38
C ALA A 462 0.68 -19.51 -25.16
N GLN A 463 0.15 -19.78 -23.98
CA GLN A 463 0.62 -19.24 -22.71
C GLN A 463 0.72 -20.38 -21.69
N ASN A 464 1.73 -20.30 -20.83
CA ASN A 464 1.79 -21.08 -19.60
C ASN A 464 1.29 -20.19 -18.46
N ARG A 465 0.26 -20.64 -17.74
CA ARG A 465 -0.28 -19.98 -16.53
C ARG A 465 0.17 -20.73 -15.25
N GLY A 466 0.95 -21.79 -15.39
CA GLY A 466 1.53 -22.54 -14.27
C GLY A 466 2.84 -21.93 -13.78
N VAL A 467 3.26 -22.34 -12.58
CA VAL A 467 4.45 -21.78 -11.89
C VAL A 467 5.78 -22.43 -12.30
N LEU A 468 5.75 -23.49 -13.11
CA LEU A 468 6.92 -24.12 -13.70
C LEU A 468 6.94 -23.88 -15.21
N THR A 469 8.12 -23.61 -15.75
CA THR A 469 8.34 -23.61 -17.20
C THR A 469 7.87 -24.94 -17.80
N SER A 470 6.97 -24.83 -18.76
CA SER A 470 6.48 -26.01 -19.49
C SER A 470 7.61 -26.70 -20.27
N PRO A 471 7.62 -28.04 -20.38
CA PRO A 471 8.49 -28.69 -21.34
C PRO A 471 8.07 -28.30 -22.76
N ALA A 472 9.00 -28.36 -23.71
CA ALA A 472 8.65 -28.25 -25.12
C ALA A 472 7.55 -29.28 -25.47
N THR A 473 6.51 -28.82 -26.15
CA THR A 473 5.31 -29.61 -26.44
C THR A 473 4.84 -29.39 -27.88
N GLU A 474 3.69 -29.93 -28.24
CA GLU A 474 3.05 -29.72 -29.54
C GLU A 474 1.66 -29.08 -29.35
N ILE A 475 1.30 -28.15 -30.23
CA ILE A 475 -0.09 -27.74 -30.44
C ILE A 475 -0.67 -28.50 -31.62
N GLU A 476 -1.82 -29.12 -31.42
CA GLU A 476 -2.58 -29.79 -32.46
C GLU A 476 -3.81 -28.95 -32.82
N VAL A 477 -3.91 -28.58 -34.09
CA VAL A 477 -5.06 -27.86 -34.65
C VAL A 477 -5.76 -28.77 -35.65
N THR A 478 -7.03 -29.08 -35.38
CA THR A 478 -7.89 -29.80 -36.32
C THR A 478 -8.69 -28.80 -37.16
N THR A 479 -8.48 -28.81 -38.47
CA THR A 479 -9.22 -27.96 -39.41
C THR A 479 -10.63 -28.52 -39.66
N PRO A 480 -11.58 -27.70 -40.17
CA PRO A 480 -12.98 -28.12 -40.36
C PRO A 480 -13.19 -29.30 -41.32
N ASP A 481 -12.22 -29.60 -42.19
CA ASP A 481 -12.20 -30.76 -43.07
C ASP A 481 -11.69 -32.05 -42.39
N GLY A 482 -11.34 -31.98 -41.10
CA GLY A 482 -10.87 -33.09 -40.28
C GLY A 482 -9.35 -33.32 -40.36
N THR A 483 -8.61 -32.51 -41.11
CA THR A 483 -7.15 -32.59 -41.17
C THR A 483 -6.55 -32.07 -39.85
N SER A 484 -5.55 -32.74 -39.29
CA SER A 484 -4.85 -32.26 -38.07
C SER A 484 -3.44 -31.81 -38.41
N ILE A 485 -3.09 -30.62 -37.94
CA ILE A 485 -1.78 -29.99 -38.10
C ILE A 485 -1.16 -29.91 -36.71
N ARG A 486 0.11 -30.32 -36.58
CA ARG A 486 0.87 -30.26 -35.33
C ARG A 486 2.06 -29.35 -35.50
N GLU A 487 2.24 -28.43 -34.56
CA GLU A 487 3.39 -27.54 -34.51
C GLU A 487 4.08 -27.65 -33.15
N ASN A 488 5.42 -27.65 -33.17
CA ASN A 488 6.18 -27.66 -31.93
C ASN A 488 6.12 -26.29 -31.28
N ILE A 489 5.81 -26.28 -29.98
CA ILE A 489 5.94 -25.10 -29.14
C ILE A 489 7.17 -25.31 -28.24
N PRO A 490 8.11 -24.35 -28.19
CA PRO A 490 9.21 -24.42 -27.23
C PRO A 490 8.70 -24.40 -25.79
N ALA A 491 9.60 -24.66 -24.85
CA ALA A 491 9.30 -24.42 -23.44
C ALA A 491 8.81 -22.98 -23.25
N ILE A 492 7.59 -22.84 -22.72
CA ILE A 492 6.99 -21.54 -22.38
C ILE A 492 7.26 -21.31 -20.90
N PRO A 493 7.99 -20.23 -20.54
CA PRO A 493 8.26 -19.86 -19.15
C PRO A 493 7.01 -19.84 -18.29
#